data_AF-R9MNI5-F1
#
_entry.id   AF-R9MNI5-F1
#
_cell.length_a   1.000
_cell.length_b   1.000
_cell.length_c   1.000
_cell.angle_alpha   90.00
_cell.angle_beta   90.00
_cell.angle_gamma   90.00
#
_symmetry.space_group_name_H-M   'P 1'
#
loop_
_entity.id
_entity.type
_entity.pdbx_description
1 polymer ?
#
loop_
_entity_poly.entity_id
_entity_poly.type
_entity_poly.pdbx_seq_one_letter_code
_entity_poly.pdbx_strand_id
1 'polypeptide(L)'
;MKKYGKKIILAAGCLLLLNILCLSACGKSGGQEQSGSFTERPDGGSGGQSKDDGSSEGQMPDGKTSDDNALREDGMSSQTGEGTGNRAEEGIAAPSVCGKLSVKGTQLVDKNGNAVQLRGVSTHGLAWFPQYVNEDLFRELRQEWKANVIRLAMYTAESGGYCTDGDKESLKELVKRGVSYAAAQDLYVIVDWHILSDNNPNQYKEEALSFFGEMSRELSAYENVLYEICNEPNGGTSWGEIKAYAEEVIPVIRAGAPDAVILVGTPNWCQEAGQAAADPIAGYGNVMYTLHFYAATIRAR
;
A
#
# COMPACT_ATOMS: atom_id res chain seq x y z
N MET A 1 -17.46 -32.76 49.36
CA MET A 1 -17.70 -31.32 49.13
C MET A 1 -16.35 -30.59 49.07
N LYS A 2 -16.07 -29.86 47.98
CA LYS A 2 -15.14 -28.71 47.92
C LYS A 2 -15.35 -28.02 46.57
N LYS A 3 -16.07 -26.88 46.57
CA LYS A 3 -16.26 -26.05 45.36
C LYS A 3 -14.93 -25.36 45.04
N TYR A 4 -14.39 -25.57 43.85
CA TYR A 4 -13.40 -24.65 43.27
C TYR A 4 -14.13 -23.76 42.27
N GLY A 5 -14.13 -22.45 42.53
CA GLY A 5 -14.84 -21.47 41.72
C GLY A 5 -14.14 -21.22 40.40
N LYS A 6 -14.93 -21.02 39.33
CA LYS A 6 -14.44 -20.49 38.05
C LYS A 6 -13.87 -19.08 38.30
N LYS A 7 -12.54 -18.92 38.19
CA LYS A 7 -11.95 -17.60 37.99
C LYS A 7 -12.17 -17.23 36.52
N ILE A 8 -13.12 -16.34 36.27
CA ILE A 8 -13.24 -15.67 34.97
C ILE A 8 -12.05 -14.73 34.86
N ILE A 9 -11.03 -15.15 34.12
CA ILE A 9 -9.94 -14.24 33.71
C ILE A 9 -10.48 -13.45 32.54
N LEU A 10 -10.87 -12.21 32.81
CA LEU A 10 -11.26 -11.26 31.78
C LEU A 10 -9.99 -10.83 31.04
N ALA A 11 -9.65 -11.54 29.95
CA ALA A 11 -8.60 -11.12 29.04
C ALA A 11 -9.08 -9.88 28.30
N ALA A 12 -8.79 -8.70 28.86
CA ALA A 12 -8.98 -7.43 28.16
C ALA A 12 -7.97 -7.37 27.01
N GLY A 13 -8.43 -7.75 25.82
CA GLY A 13 -7.65 -7.57 24.59
C GLY A 13 -7.45 -6.06 24.35
N CYS A 14 -6.23 -5.57 24.52
CA CYS A 14 -5.84 -4.25 24.06
C CYS A 14 -5.76 -4.23 22.53
N LEU A 15 -6.93 -4.19 21.86
CA LEU A 15 -7.00 -3.65 20.52
C LEU A 15 -6.66 -2.15 20.61
N LEU A 16 -5.44 -1.79 20.22
CA LEU A 16 -5.01 -0.41 20.10
C LEU A 16 -5.59 0.20 18.80
N LEU A 17 -6.92 0.36 18.79
CA LEU A 17 -7.59 1.30 17.89
C LEU A 17 -7.24 2.71 18.38
N LEU A 18 -6.26 3.34 17.71
CA LEU A 18 -5.70 4.63 18.11
C LEU A 18 -6.64 5.79 17.74
N ASN A 19 -7.76 5.89 18.47
CA ASN A 19 -8.70 7.00 18.47
C ASN A 19 -8.54 7.80 19.77
N ILE A 20 -7.80 8.91 19.74
CA ILE A 20 -7.86 9.95 20.79
C ILE A 20 -7.97 11.31 20.11
N LEU A 21 -9.04 12.04 20.43
CA LEU A 21 -9.25 13.42 19.99
C LEU A 21 -8.51 14.44 20.84
N CYS A 22 -8.08 15.51 20.17
CA CYS A 22 -8.04 16.91 20.58
C CYS A 22 -7.90 17.30 22.06
N LEU A 23 -6.90 18.16 22.31
CA LEU A 23 -7.17 19.47 22.91
C LEU A 23 -6.59 20.58 22.02
N SER A 24 -7.40 21.58 21.70
CA SER A 24 -7.00 22.77 20.94
C SER A 24 -6.66 23.92 21.88
N ALA A 25 -5.64 24.70 21.55
CA ALA A 25 -5.47 26.07 22.05
C ALA A 25 -5.17 26.98 20.86
N CYS A 26 -5.91 28.10 20.76
CA CYS A 26 -5.88 28.99 19.60
C CYS A 26 -5.38 30.38 20.02
N GLY A 27 -4.42 30.92 19.26
CA GLY A 27 -4.39 32.36 18.95
C GLY A 27 -3.61 33.35 19.85
N LYS A 28 -2.55 33.91 19.24
CA LYS A 28 -2.21 35.36 19.15
C LYS A 28 -1.40 36.10 20.23
N SER A 29 -0.17 36.41 19.82
CA SER A 29 0.38 37.76 19.51
C SER A 29 1.16 38.60 20.55
N GLY A 30 2.30 39.14 20.07
CA GLY A 30 3.18 40.16 20.66
C GLY A 30 4.65 39.72 20.67
N GLY A 31 5.68 40.47 20.23
CA GLY A 31 5.72 41.73 19.47
C GLY A 31 7.05 42.50 19.62
N GLN A 32 7.80 42.70 18.52
CA GLN A 32 9.05 43.53 18.36
C GLN A 32 10.29 43.02 19.15
N GLU A 33 11.56 43.34 18.84
CA GLU A 33 12.27 44.36 18.00
C GLU A 33 13.39 43.67 17.16
N GLN A 34 14.26 44.24 16.31
CA GLN A 34 14.40 45.37 15.36
C GLN A 34 15.92 45.45 15.00
N SER A 35 16.31 46.14 13.90
CA SER A 35 17.67 46.41 13.34
C SER A 35 18.16 45.44 12.22
N GLY A 36 18.74 45.89 11.10
CA GLY A 36 19.03 47.26 10.63
C GLY A 36 19.13 47.39 9.09
N SER A 37 19.25 48.62 8.57
CA SER A 37 19.19 49.02 7.13
C SER A 37 20.55 48.91 6.39
N PHE A 38 20.67 48.98 5.04
CA PHE A 38 20.58 50.23 4.23
C PHE A 38 20.79 49.99 2.69
N THR A 39 20.04 50.71 1.82
CA THR A 39 20.36 51.19 0.42
C THR A 39 20.87 50.26 -0.71
N GLU A 40 20.67 50.51 -2.03
CA GLU A 40 19.68 51.29 -2.83
C GLU A 40 19.73 50.85 -4.32
N ARG A 41 18.85 51.41 -5.16
CA ARG A 41 18.59 51.15 -6.62
C ARG A 41 19.37 52.14 -7.54
N PRO A 42 19.22 52.25 -8.91
CA PRO A 42 18.11 51.91 -9.84
C PRO A 42 18.58 51.32 -11.23
N ASP A 43 17.90 51.35 -12.41
CA ASP A 43 16.56 51.79 -12.91
C ASP A 43 16.16 51.11 -14.26
N GLY A 44 14.93 51.36 -14.76
CA GLY A 44 14.46 51.20 -16.16
C GLY A 44 13.93 49.80 -16.58
N GLY A 45 12.92 49.58 -17.45
CA GLY A 45 12.02 50.46 -18.24
C GLY A 45 11.98 50.06 -19.75
N SER A 46 10.89 50.10 -20.52
CA SER A 46 9.44 50.32 -20.29
C SER A 46 8.59 50.00 -21.56
N GLY A 47 7.27 49.74 -21.45
CA GLY A 47 6.31 49.62 -22.58
C GLY A 47 5.91 48.19 -23.01
N GLY A 48 4.73 47.91 -23.61
CA GLY A 48 3.63 48.79 -24.06
C GLY A 48 2.30 48.04 -24.35
N GLN A 49 1.27 48.75 -24.82
CA GLN A 49 -0.14 48.31 -24.95
C GLN A 49 -0.54 47.75 -26.32
N SER A 50 -1.57 46.88 -26.37
CA SER A 50 -2.75 46.85 -27.30
C SER A 50 -3.61 45.61 -26.92
N LYS A 51 -4.95 45.57 -26.75
CA LYS A 51 -6.17 46.21 -27.28
C LYS A 51 -6.79 45.62 -28.56
N ASP A 52 -8.13 45.52 -28.51
CA ASP A 52 -9.14 45.26 -29.55
C ASP A 52 -9.13 43.85 -30.19
N ASP A 53 -10.20 43.32 -30.80
CA ASP A 53 -11.66 43.29 -30.57
C ASP A 53 -12.25 42.33 -31.64
N GLY A 54 -13.39 41.66 -31.43
CA GLY A 54 -13.99 40.83 -32.51
C GLY A 54 -15.12 39.87 -32.15
N SER A 55 -16.35 40.25 -32.48
CA SER A 55 -17.62 39.52 -32.30
C SER A 55 -18.10 38.77 -33.56
N SER A 56 -18.88 37.69 -33.39
CA SER A 56 -20.01 37.20 -34.24
C SER A 56 -20.24 35.70 -33.94
N GLU A 57 -21.31 35.30 -33.25
CA GLU A 57 -22.67 35.01 -33.80
C GLU A 57 -22.72 33.89 -34.87
N GLY A 58 -23.58 32.88 -34.60
CA GLY A 58 -23.85 31.72 -35.47
C GLY A 58 -24.98 30.86 -34.89
N GLN A 59 -26.21 31.05 -35.40
CA GLN A 59 -27.48 30.51 -34.90
C GLN A 59 -27.64 28.97 -35.06
N MET A 60 -28.44 28.34 -34.19
CA MET A 60 -29.04 27.00 -34.42
C MET A 60 -30.13 27.03 -35.51
N PRO A 61 -30.61 25.84 -35.96
CA PRO A 61 -32.04 25.60 -35.78
C PRO A 61 -32.42 24.19 -35.29
N ASP A 62 -33.70 24.08 -34.89
CA ASP A 62 -34.36 22.96 -34.21
C ASP A 62 -34.58 21.67 -35.03
N GLY A 63 -34.84 20.55 -34.33
CA GLY A 63 -35.34 19.29 -34.92
C GLY A 63 -35.92 18.33 -33.87
N LYS A 64 -37.25 18.21 -33.80
CA LYS A 64 -38.00 17.51 -32.72
C LYS A 64 -38.15 15.98 -32.89
N THR A 65 -38.10 15.30 -31.73
CA THR A 65 -38.93 14.16 -31.25
C THR A 65 -39.45 13.07 -32.21
N SER A 66 -39.30 11.81 -31.80
CA SER A 66 -40.46 10.96 -31.45
C SER A 66 -40.05 9.73 -30.63
N ASP A 67 -40.84 9.41 -29.61
CA ASP A 67 -40.74 8.17 -28.82
C ASP A 67 -41.21 6.94 -29.62
N ASP A 68 -40.69 5.76 -29.29
CA ASP A 68 -41.38 4.49 -29.49
C ASP A 68 -40.98 3.51 -28.37
N ASN A 69 -41.88 3.31 -27.40
CA ASN A 69 -41.70 2.39 -26.29
C ASN A 69 -42.79 1.31 -26.34
N ALA A 70 -42.41 0.10 -26.75
CA ALA A 70 -43.35 -1.00 -26.99
C ALA A 70 -43.18 -2.13 -25.95
N LEU A 71 -44.27 -2.38 -25.22
CA LEU A 71 -44.41 -3.43 -24.20
C LEU A 71 -44.19 -4.84 -24.76
N ARG A 72 -43.50 -5.71 -24.00
CA ARG A 72 -43.80 -7.14 -23.89
C ARG A 72 -43.52 -7.66 -22.49
N GLU A 73 -44.56 -8.16 -21.83
CA GLU A 73 -44.46 -9.08 -20.69
C GLU A 73 -44.30 -10.52 -21.21
N ASP A 74 -43.62 -11.37 -20.44
CA ASP A 74 -44.00 -12.76 -20.11
C ASP A 74 -42.79 -13.53 -19.54
N GLY A 75 -42.99 -14.36 -18.50
CA GLY A 75 -41.95 -15.31 -18.05
C GLY A 75 -41.83 -15.60 -16.55
N MET A 76 -42.91 -16.03 -15.91
CA MET A 76 -42.90 -16.53 -14.53
C MET A 76 -42.12 -17.87 -14.41
N SER A 77 -41.13 -17.95 -13.52
CA SER A 77 -40.90 -19.19 -12.77
C SER A 77 -40.21 -18.95 -11.42
N SER A 78 -40.97 -19.11 -10.34
CA SER A 78 -40.41 -19.30 -9.00
C SER A 78 -40.03 -20.78 -8.81
N GLN A 79 -38.76 -21.08 -8.54
CA GLN A 79 -38.38 -22.36 -7.95
C GLN A 79 -37.73 -22.15 -6.59
N THR A 80 -38.38 -22.69 -5.57
CA THR A 80 -37.88 -22.84 -4.21
C THR A 80 -36.83 -23.95 -4.17
N GLY A 81 -35.60 -23.61 -3.79
CA GLY A 81 -34.54 -24.57 -3.51
C GLY A 81 -33.86 -24.22 -2.19
N GLU A 82 -34.26 -24.89 -1.11
CA GLU A 82 -33.51 -24.83 0.15
C GLU A 82 -32.19 -25.59 0.01
N GLY A 83 -31.15 -24.85 -0.37
CA GLY A 83 -29.76 -25.28 -0.21
C GLY A 83 -29.05 -24.25 0.64
N THR A 84 -28.82 -24.54 1.93
CA THR A 84 -28.00 -23.71 2.82
C THR A 84 -26.51 -23.90 2.47
N GLY A 85 -26.15 -23.42 1.28
CA GLY A 85 -24.78 -23.35 0.76
C GLY A 85 -24.26 -21.92 0.82
N ASN A 86 -23.01 -21.78 1.23
CA ASN A 86 -22.26 -20.55 1.46
C ASN A 86 -22.46 -19.48 0.35
N ARG A 87 -23.30 -18.46 0.59
CA ARG A 87 -23.57 -17.37 -0.39
C ARG A 87 -22.80 -16.08 -0.11
N ALA A 88 -21.56 -16.22 0.39
CA ALA A 88 -20.72 -15.11 0.85
C ALA A 88 -19.24 -15.21 0.43
N GLU A 89 -18.88 -16.16 -0.46
CA GLU A 89 -17.48 -16.36 -0.91
C GLU A 89 -17.22 -15.95 -2.37
N GLU A 90 -18.27 -15.69 -3.15
CA GLU A 90 -18.15 -15.09 -4.49
C GLU A 90 -17.78 -13.59 -4.37
N GLY A 91 -16.48 -13.28 -4.37
CA GLY A 91 -15.98 -11.91 -4.51
C GLY A 91 -14.70 -11.55 -3.75
N ILE A 92 -14.21 -12.42 -2.85
CA ILE A 92 -12.92 -12.22 -2.19
C ILE A 92 -11.85 -12.87 -3.07
N ALA A 93 -11.01 -12.05 -3.72
CA ALA A 93 -9.89 -12.55 -4.51
C ALA A 93 -8.94 -13.36 -3.61
N ALA A 94 -8.45 -14.51 -4.09
CA ALA A 94 -7.56 -15.39 -3.33
C ALA A 94 -6.64 -16.17 -4.29
N PRO A 95 -5.41 -16.56 -3.89
CA PRO A 95 -4.45 -17.26 -4.74
C PRO A 95 -5.01 -18.49 -5.48
N SER A 96 -5.81 -19.32 -4.83
CA SER A 96 -6.42 -20.52 -5.42
C SER A 96 -7.31 -20.22 -6.63
N VAL A 97 -8.02 -19.07 -6.60
CA VAL A 97 -8.95 -18.63 -7.64
C VAL A 97 -8.25 -17.73 -8.64
N CYS A 98 -7.62 -16.65 -8.16
CA CYS A 98 -7.04 -15.58 -8.97
C CYS A 98 -5.62 -15.90 -9.48
N GLY A 99 -4.91 -16.85 -8.84
CA GLY A 99 -3.53 -17.23 -9.18
C GLY A 99 -2.51 -16.11 -8.94
N LYS A 100 -1.35 -16.24 -9.57
CA LYS A 100 -0.33 -15.19 -9.63
C LYS A 100 -0.90 -13.87 -10.18
N LEU A 101 -0.71 -12.79 -9.42
CA LEU A 101 -1.17 -11.45 -9.82
C LEU A 101 -0.18 -10.77 -10.77
N SER A 102 -0.68 -9.83 -11.56
CA SER A 102 0.12 -8.97 -12.44
C SER A 102 -0.43 -7.53 -12.48
N VAL A 103 0.27 -6.61 -13.13
CA VAL A 103 -0.15 -5.21 -13.27
C VAL A 103 -0.47 -4.91 -14.73
N LYS A 104 -1.68 -4.40 -15.00
CA LYS A 104 -2.15 -4.01 -16.33
C LYS A 104 -2.60 -2.55 -16.31
N GLY A 105 -1.79 -1.66 -16.88
CA GLY A 105 -1.97 -0.23 -16.74
C GLY A 105 -1.83 0.19 -15.28
N THR A 106 -2.88 0.77 -14.70
CA THR A 106 -2.93 1.17 -13.29
C THR A 106 -3.57 0.13 -12.36
N GLN A 107 -3.97 -1.04 -12.87
CA GLN A 107 -4.72 -2.04 -12.11
C GLN A 107 -3.88 -3.27 -11.78
N LEU A 108 -3.99 -3.75 -10.54
CA LEU A 108 -3.64 -5.11 -10.13
C LEU A 108 -4.69 -6.07 -10.70
N VAL A 109 -4.26 -7.15 -11.36
CA VAL A 109 -5.17 -8.10 -12.03
C VAL A 109 -4.84 -9.56 -11.72
N ASP A 110 -5.86 -10.41 -11.80
CA ASP A 110 -5.73 -11.88 -11.71
C ASP A 110 -5.09 -12.49 -12.97
N LYS A 111 -4.87 -13.82 -12.94
CA LYS A 111 -4.34 -14.61 -14.07
C LYS A 111 -5.18 -14.53 -15.36
N ASN A 112 -6.43 -14.06 -15.29
CA ASN A 112 -7.33 -13.90 -16.43
C ASN A 112 -7.40 -12.44 -16.92
N GLY A 113 -6.76 -11.51 -16.21
CA GLY A 113 -6.78 -10.07 -16.49
C GLY A 113 -7.95 -9.30 -15.86
N ASN A 114 -8.69 -9.90 -14.93
CA ASN A 114 -9.75 -9.23 -14.15
C ASN A 114 -9.13 -8.39 -13.03
N ALA A 115 -9.68 -7.21 -12.73
CA ALA A 115 -9.21 -6.36 -11.65
C ALA A 115 -9.36 -7.04 -10.27
N VAL A 116 -8.30 -6.97 -9.45
CA VAL A 116 -8.23 -7.53 -8.10
C VAL A 116 -8.02 -6.42 -7.09
N GLN A 117 -8.73 -6.47 -5.97
CA GLN A 117 -8.45 -5.64 -4.80
C GLN A 117 -8.00 -6.52 -3.64
N LEU A 118 -6.86 -6.16 -3.05
CA LEU A 118 -6.36 -6.75 -1.82
C LEU A 118 -6.78 -5.90 -0.61
N ARG A 119 -7.22 -6.56 0.46
CA ARG A 119 -7.67 -5.98 1.73
C ARG A 119 -7.22 -6.91 2.86
N GLY A 120 -6.62 -6.34 3.91
CA GLY A 120 -6.08 -7.13 5.01
C GLY A 120 -5.31 -6.28 6.00
N VAL A 121 -4.32 -6.89 6.67
CA VAL A 121 -3.57 -6.26 7.76
C VAL A 121 -2.06 -6.38 7.53
N SER A 122 -1.29 -5.47 8.14
CA SER A 122 0.14 -5.64 8.34
C SER A 122 0.41 -6.21 9.72
N THR A 123 1.44 -7.03 9.86
CA THR A 123 2.12 -7.17 11.15
C THR A 123 2.69 -5.82 11.55
N HIS A 124 2.91 -5.62 12.85
CA HIS A 124 3.93 -4.68 13.32
C HIS A 124 5.33 -5.27 13.04
N GLY A 125 6.39 -4.53 13.36
CA GLY A 125 7.78 -5.00 13.25
C GLY A 125 8.00 -6.41 13.80
N LEU A 126 8.47 -7.32 12.93
CA LEU A 126 8.59 -8.76 13.22
C LEU A 126 9.49 -9.07 14.42
N ALA A 127 10.51 -8.24 14.69
CA ALA A 127 11.41 -8.40 15.82
C ALA A 127 10.73 -8.22 17.19
N TRP A 128 9.73 -7.32 17.27
CA TRP A 128 9.05 -6.98 18.53
C TRP A 128 7.81 -7.84 18.79
N PHE A 129 7.13 -8.28 17.73
CA PHE A 129 5.88 -9.03 17.83
C PHE A 129 5.87 -10.35 17.02
N PRO A 130 6.93 -11.19 17.12
CA PRO A 130 7.06 -12.41 16.31
C PRO A 130 5.96 -13.45 16.60
N GLN A 131 5.33 -13.40 17.79
CA GLN A 131 4.27 -14.31 18.19
C GLN A 131 3.03 -14.28 17.28
N TYR A 132 2.81 -13.18 16.54
CA TYR A 132 1.69 -13.08 15.60
C TYR A 132 1.98 -13.73 14.24
N VAL A 133 3.22 -14.17 13.97
CA VAL A 133 3.53 -15.02 12.81
C VAL A 133 3.25 -16.48 13.14
N ASN A 134 1.97 -16.84 13.11
CA ASN A 134 1.47 -18.19 13.37
C ASN A 134 0.25 -18.53 12.50
N GLU A 135 0.04 -19.82 12.24
CA GLU A 135 -1.03 -20.30 11.37
C GLU A 135 -2.45 -19.99 11.88
N ASP A 136 -2.66 -19.96 13.20
CA ASP A 136 -3.97 -19.71 13.79
C ASP A 136 -4.48 -18.29 13.48
N LEU A 137 -3.62 -17.28 13.60
CA LEU A 137 -3.96 -15.90 13.22
C LEU A 137 -4.22 -15.79 11.72
N PHE A 138 -3.40 -16.41 10.88
CA PHE A 138 -3.54 -16.31 9.42
C PHE A 138 -4.86 -16.96 8.96
N ARG A 139 -5.25 -18.07 9.60
CA ARG A 139 -6.54 -18.71 9.41
C ARG A 139 -7.70 -17.83 9.87
N GLU A 140 -7.60 -17.19 11.04
CA GLU A 140 -8.62 -16.24 11.53
C GLU A 140 -8.79 -15.04 10.58
N LEU A 141 -7.68 -14.49 10.08
CA LEU A 141 -7.69 -13.38 9.12
C LEU A 141 -8.42 -13.76 7.83
N ARG A 142 -8.18 -14.97 7.29
CA ARG A 142 -8.88 -15.46 6.09
C ARG A 142 -10.35 -15.77 6.35
N GLN A 143 -10.65 -16.49 7.43
CA GLN A 143 -11.95 -17.11 7.68
C GLN A 143 -12.94 -16.15 8.32
N GLU A 144 -12.52 -15.38 9.32
CA GLU A 144 -13.39 -14.49 10.10
C GLU A 144 -13.31 -13.04 9.60
N TRP A 145 -12.09 -12.50 9.43
CA TRP A 145 -11.90 -11.10 9.02
C TRP A 145 -12.08 -10.87 7.51
N LYS A 146 -12.16 -11.96 6.73
CA LYS A 146 -12.28 -11.95 5.26
C LYS A 146 -11.14 -11.20 4.56
N ALA A 147 -9.96 -11.16 5.19
CA ALA A 147 -8.75 -10.67 4.56
C ALA A 147 -8.34 -11.59 3.41
N ASN A 148 -7.68 -11.02 2.39
CA ASN A 148 -7.03 -11.76 1.32
C ASN A 148 -5.55 -11.41 1.12
N VAL A 149 -5.00 -10.53 1.94
CA VAL A 149 -3.57 -10.24 2.00
C VAL A 149 -3.11 -10.09 3.45
N ILE A 150 -1.87 -10.45 3.73
CA ILE A 150 -1.16 -10.04 4.95
C ILE A 150 0.21 -9.46 4.58
N ARG A 151 0.64 -8.41 5.27
CA ARG A 151 1.96 -7.77 5.08
C ARG A 151 2.88 -8.11 6.25
N LEU A 152 4.11 -8.51 5.96
CA LEU A 152 5.12 -8.92 6.92
C LEU A 152 6.19 -7.83 7.04
N ALA A 153 6.00 -6.92 8.01
CA ALA A 153 6.83 -5.73 8.18
C ALA A 153 8.19 -6.06 8.83
N MET A 154 9.20 -6.35 8.01
CA MET A 154 10.56 -6.65 8.48
C MET A 154 11.38 -5.36 8.58
N TYR A 155 11.40 -4.76 9.77
CA TYR A 155 12.17 -3.54 10.06
C TYR A 155 13.65 -3.75 9.76
N THR A 156 14.23 -2.81 9.01
CA THR A 156 15.63 -2.80 8.61
C THR A 156 16.50 -2.16 9.68
N ALA A 157 16.08 -1.01 10.18
CA ALA A 157 16.66 -0.31 11.31
C ALA A 157 15.79 -0.44 12.58
N GLU A 158 16.06 0.40 13.58
CA GLU A 158 15.52 0.33 14.95
C GLU A 158 15.98 -0.91 15.73
N SER A 159 15.63 -1.00 17.03
CA SER A 159 16.12 -2.08 17.88
C SER A 159 15.55 -3.43 17.44
N GLY A 160 16.44 -4.39 17.18
CA GLY A 160 16.10 -5.68 16.59
C GLY A 160 15.90 -5.65 15.07
N GLY A 161 16.21 -4.54 14.40
CA GLY A 161 16.12 -4.43 12.94
C GLY A 161 17.12 -5.32 12.21
N TYR A 162 16.77 -5.76 11.00
CA TYR A 162 17.55 -6.70 10.21
C TYR A 162 18.98 -6.22 9.94
N CYS A 163 19.20 -4.92 9.73
CA CYS A 163 20.50 -4.32 9.42
C CYS A 163 21.24 -3.77 10.66
N THR A 164 20.71 -3.98 11.87
CA THR A 164 21.23 -3.39 13.12
C THR A 164 21.58 -4.48 14.15
N ASP A 165 20.85 -4.58 15.27
CA ASP A 165 21.07 -5.54 16.37
C ASP A 165 20.15 -6.77 16.30
N GLY A 166 19.33 -6.90 15.24
CA GLY A 166 18.44 -8.04 15.01
C GLY A 166 19.14 -9.32 14.55
N ASP A 167 18.55 -10.46 14.92
CA ASP A 167 18.95 -11.76 14.36
C ASP A 167 18.39 -11.93 12.95
N LYS A 168 19.26 -11.71 11.96
CA LYS A 168 18.97 -11.84 10.52
C LYS A 168 18.37 -13.18 10.14
N GLU A 169 18.84 -14.29 10.70
CA GLU A 169 18.37 -15.63 10.34
C GLU A 169 16.99 -15.91 10.94
N SER A 170 16.78 -15.55 12.21
CA SER A 170 15.46 -15.63 12.84
C SER A 170 14.41 -14.74 12.14
N LEU A 171 14.80 -13.55 11.66
CA LEU A 171 13.91 -12.67 10.89
C LEU A 171 13.55 -13.25 9.51
N LYS A 172 14.53 -13.77 8.76
CA LYS A 172 14.27 -14.49 7.49
C LYS A 172 13.38 -15.71 7.71
N GLU A 173 13.57 -16.46 8.79
CA GLU A 173 12.73 -17.61 9.13
C GLU A 173 11.30 -17.21 9.46
N LEU A 174 11.08 -16.09 10.16
CA LEU A 174 9.75 -15.51 10.35
C LEU A 174 9.09 -15.10 9.03
N VAL A 175 9.82 -14.48 8.11
CA VAL A 175 9.31 -14.14 6.76
C VAL A 175 8.90 -15.40 5.99
N LYS A 176 9.78 -16.41 5.89
CA LYS A 176 9.49 -17.67 5.18
C LYS A 176 8.29 -18.41 5.80
N ARG A 177 8.21 -18.49 7.13
CA ARG A 177 7.06 -19.08 7.83
C ARG A 177 5.78 -18.31 7.58
N GLY A 178 5.81 -16.98 7.62
CA GLY A 178 4.66 -16.13 7.30
C GLY A 178 4.16 -16.35 5.87
N VAL A 179 5.06 -16.43 4.89
CA VAL A 179 4.69 -16.74 3.49
C VAL A 179 4.07 -18.13 3.36
N SER A 180 4.63 -19.12 4.04
CA SER A 180 4.09 -20.48 4.08
C SER A 180 2.69 -20.54 4.71
N TYR A 181 2.46 -19.86 5.84
CA TYR A 181 1.14 -19.75 6.47
C TYR A 181 0.13 -18.99 5.59
N ALA A 182 0.56 -17.93 4.89
CA ALA A 182 -0.31 -17.22 3.95
C ALA A 182 -0.76 -18.12 2.79
N ALA A 183 0.17 -18.89 2.21
CA ALA A 183 -0.16 -19.85 1.16
C ALA A 183 -1.11 -20.95 1.65
N ALA A 184 -0.86 -21.52 2.84
CA ALA A 184 -1.71 -22.54 3.45
C ALA A 184 -3.14 -22.06 3.75
N GLN A 185 -3.31 -20.75 4.02
CA GLN A 185 -4.60 -20.12 4.33
C GLN A 185 -5.19 -19.33 3.15
N ASP A 186 -4.71 -19.56 1.91
CA ASP A 186 -5.21 -18.93 0.69
C ASP A 186 -5.26 -17.39 0.76
N LEU A 187 -4.16 -16.81 1.24
CA LEU A 187 -3.88 -15.38 1.34
C LEU A 187 -2.72 -14.99 0.41
N TYR A 188 -2.79 -13.81 -0.19
CA TYR A 188 -1.61 -13.11 -0.70
C TYR A 188 -0.73 -12.64 0.46
N VAL A 189 0.56 -12.44 0.20
CA VAL A 189 1.52 -11.98 1.20
C VAL A 189 2.44 -10.92 0.62
N ILE A 190 2.63 -9.82 1.36
CA ILE A 190 3.61 -8.79 1.04
C ILE A 190 4.83 -9.01 1.95
N VAL A 191 5.98 -9.30 1.35
CA VAL A 191 7.28 -9.34 2.01
C VAL A 191 7.85 -7.92 1.96
N ASP A 192 7.90 -7.25 3.11
CA ASP A 192 8.18 -5.82 3.22
C ASP A 192 9.54 -5.54 3.88
N TRP A 193 10.41 -4.88 3.11
CA TRP A 193 11.69 -4.33 3.56
C TRP A 193 11.43 -2.96 4.22
N HIS A 194 11.18 -3.02 5.52
CA HIS A 194 10.51 -1.95 6.24
C HIS A 194 11.49 -0.87 6.70
N ILE A 195 11.98 -0.06 5.74
CA ILE A 195 12.71 1.16 6.04
C ILE A 195 11.80 2.19 6.71
N LEU A 196 12.33 2.89 7.71
CA LEU A 196 11.63 3.97 8.40
C LEU A 196 12.61 5.00 8.95
N SER A 197 13.30 4.69 10.05
CA SER A 197 14.28 5.58 10.70
C SER A 197 15.62 5.69 9.96
N ASP A 198 15.88 4.76 9.05
CA ASP A 198 16.99 4.75 8.09
C ASP A 198 16.70 5.55 6.80
N ASN A 199 15.47 6.07 6.64
CA ASN A 199 15.01 7.15 5.74
C ASN A 199 15.23 7.01 4.22
N ASN A 200 16.44 6.64 3.77
CA ASN A 200 16.85 6.52 2.38
C ASN A 200 17.15 5.03 2.09
N PRO A 201 16.47 4.38 1.12
CA PRO A 201 16.65 2.96 0.86
C PRO A 201 18.08 2.58 0.44
N ASN A 202 18.88 3.55 -0.01
CA ASN A 202 20.29 3.34 -0.35
C ASN A 202 21.20 3.06 0.86
N GLN A 203 20.76 3.35 2.10
CA GLN A 203 21.59 3.18 3.31
C GLN A 203 22.00 1.72 3.55
N TYR A 204 21.11 0.76 3.27
CA TYR A 204 21.34 -0.68 3.44
C TYR A 204 21.06 -1.44 2.13
N LYS A 205 21.46 -0.85 1.00
CA LYS A 205 21.18 -1.41 -0.34
C LYS A 205 21.78 -2.79 -0.51
N GLU A 206 23.02 -3.03 -0.07
CA GLU A 206 23.70 -4.31 -0.24
C GLU A 206 23.02 -5.43 0.57
N GLU A 207 22.56 -5.12 1.79
CA GLU A 207 21.73 -6.03 2.59
C GLU A 207 20.37 -6.29 1.93
N ALA A 208 19.74 -5.28 1.31
CA ALA A 208 18.49 -5.44 0.59
C ALA A 208 18.66 -6.33 -0.65
N LEU A 209 19.70 -6.10 -1.46
CA LEU A 209 20.05 -6.94 -2.62
C LEU A 209 20.32 -8.38 -2.18
N SER A 210 21.06 -8.59 -1.08
CA SER A 210 21.30 -9.91 -0.52
C SER A 210 20.00 -10.60 -0.05
N PHE A 211 19.17 -9.90 0.73
CA PHE A 211 17.90 -10.40 1.25
C PHE A 211 16.90 -10.74 0.13
N PHE A 212 16.65 -9.82 -0.80
CA PHE A 212 15.73 -10.05 -1.91
C PHE A 212 16.25 -11.09 -2.90
N GLY A 213 17.57 -11.19 -3.09
CA GLY A 213 18.18 -12.26 -3.86
C GLY A 213 17.96 -13.63 -3.22
N GLU A 214 18.07 -13.74 -1.90
CA GLU A 214 17.76 -14.97 -1.15
C GLU A 214 16.27 -15.30 -1.20
N MET A 215 15.41 -14.38 -0.74
CA MET A 215 13.97 -14.59 -0.61
C MET A 215 13.29 -14.86 -1.96
N SER A 216 13.69 -14.19 -3.05
CA SER A 216 13.09 -14.46 -4.38
C SER A 216 13.38 -15.88 -4.88
N ARG A 217 14.49 -16.51 -4.47
CA ARG A 217 14.81 -17.90 -4.79
C ARG A 217 14.10 -18.88 -3.85
N GLU A 218 14.22 -18.67 -2.54
CA GLU A 218 13.60 -19.51 -1.50
C GLU A 218 12.07 -19.55 -1.61
N LEU A 219 11.47 -18.43 -2.03
CA LEU A 219 10.02 -18.29 -2.17
C LEU A 219 9.51 -18.51 -3.61
N SER A 220 10.37 -18.95 -4.55
CA SER A 220 10.02 -19.08 -5.98
C SER A 220 8.87 -20.05 -6.28
N ALA A 221 8.56 -20.97 -5.38
CA ALA A 221 7.43 -21.90 -5.48
C ALA A 221 6.06 -21.28 -5.13
N TYR A 222 6.03 -20.05 -4.60
CA TYR A 222 4.83 -19.40 -4.10
C TYR A 222 4.31 -18.32 -5.08
N GLU A 223 3.14 -18.57 -5.67
CA GLU A 223 2.48 -17.59 -6.58
C GLU A 223 1.81 -16.42 -5.86
N ASN A 224 1.69 -16.49 -4.52
CA ASN A 224 0.96 -15.54 -3.69
C ASN A 224 1.83 -14.40 -3.11
N VAL A 225 3.12 -14.31 -3.49
CA VAL A 225 4.08 -13.35 -2.93
C VAL A 225 4.18 -12.06 -3.75
N LEU A 226 4.09 -10.94 -3.05
CA LEU A 226 4.42 -9.60 -3.52
C LEU A 226 5.63 -9.10 -2.71
N TYR A 227 6.49 -8.27 -3.31
CA TYR A 227 7.70 -7.74 -2.67
C TYR A 227 7.59 -6.22 -2.53
N GLU A 228 7.67 -5.70 -1.31
CA GLU A 228 7.74 -4.26 -1.05
C GLU A 228 9.18 -3.89 -0.69
N ILE A 229 9.85 -3.18 -1.59
CA ILE A 229 11.32 -3.02 -1.53
C ILE A 229 11.80 -1.86 -0.67
N CYS A 230 10.90 -0.97 -0.26
CA CYS A 230 11.16 0.09 0.70
C CYS A 230 9.83 0.66 1.23
N ASN A 231 9.55 0.44 2.51
CA ASN A 231 8.31 0.90 3.17
C ASN A 231 8.07 2.41 3.06
N GLU A 232 8.90 3.26 3.68
CA GLU A 232 8.64 4.71 3.78
C GLU A 232 9.92 5.57 3.57
N PRO A 233 10.35 5.77 2.31
CA PRO A 233 11.38 6.76 1.99
C PRO A 233 11.00 8.16 2.50
N ASN A 234 11.87 8.77 3.31
CA ASN A 234 11.59 10.05 3.97
C ASN A 234 12.87 10.85 4.26
N GLY A 235 12.83 11.83 5.17
CA GLY A 235 14.01 12.61 5.59
C GLY A 235 14.62 13.51 4.51
N GLY A 236 13.89 13.79 3.42
CA GLY A 236 14.39 14.52 2.25
C GLY A 236 14.86 13.63 1.09
N THR A 237 14.79 12.30 1.22
CA THR A 237 15.06 11.35 0.14
C THR A 237 14.18 11.63 -1.08
N SER A 238 14.80 11.82 -2.24
CA SER A 238 14.14 12.17 -3.50
C SER A 238 13.63 10.95 -4.28
N TRP A 239 12.67 11.18 -5.19
CA TRP A 239 12.22 10.11 -6.09
C TRP A 239 13.36 9.52 -6.95
N GLY A 240 14.32 10.34 -7.38
CA GLY A 240 15.46 9.88 -8.17
C GLY A 240 16.35 8.86 -7.43
N GLU A 241 16.57 9.06 -6.13
CA GLU A 241 17.33 8.12 -5.29
C GLU A 241 16.58 6.80 -5.05
N ILE A 242 15.25 6.87 -4.92
CA ILE A 242 14.38 5.69 -4.73
C ILE A 242 14.29 4.89 -6.04
N LYS A 243 14.17 5.59 -7.18
CA LYS A 243 14.14 5.00 -8.51
C LYS A 243 15.46 4.31 -8.84
N ALA A 244 16.60 4.95 -8.58
CA ALA A 244 17.92 4.32 -8.75
C ALA A 244 18.08 3.05 -7.89
N TYR A 245 17.70 3.10 -6.61
CA TYR A 245 17.65 1.93 -5.74
C TYR A 245 16.77 0.81 -6.31
N ALA A 246 15.56 1.15 -6.76
CA ALA A 246 14.62 0.18 -7.30
C ALA A 246 15.12 -0.47 -8.61
N GLU A 247 15.78 0.30 -9.47
CA GLU A 247 16.37 -0.19 -10.73
C GLU A 247 17.53 -1.18 -10.49
N GLU A 248 18.17 -1.17 -9.31
CA GLU A 248 19.14 -2.19 -8.87
C GLU A 248 18.48 -3.41 -8.20
N VAL A 249 17.45 -3.21 -7.36
CA VAL A 249 16.79 -4.29 -6.61
C VAL A 249 15.83 -5.12 -7.47
N ILE A 250 15.12 -4.51 -8.42
CA ILE A 250 14.16 -5.20 -9.29
C ILE A 250 14.82 -6.36 -10.06
N PRO A 251 15.96 -6.19 -10.77
CA PRO A 251 16.67 -7.30 -11.42
C PRO A 251 17.00 -8.48 -10.50
N VAL A 252 17.37 -8.19 -9.25
CA VAL A 252 17.71 -9.22 -8.26
C VAL A 252 16.48 -10.03 -7.86
N ILE A 253 15.33 -9.39 -7.62
CA ILE A 253 14.06 -10.10 -7.40
C ILE A 253 13.67 -10.90 -8.64
N ARG A 254 13.79 -10.31 -9.84
CA ARG A 254 13.40 -10.91 -11.11
C ARG A 254 14.19 -12.19 -11.45
N ALA A 255 15.41 -12.35 -10.91
CA ALA A 255 16.20 -13.57 -11.07
C ALA A 255 15.60 -14.81 -10.39
N GLY A 256 14.88 -14.65 -9.27
CA GLY A 256 14.13 -15.73 -8.61
C GLY A 256 12.62 -15.70 -8.88
N ALA A 257 12.06 -14.52 -9.10
CA ALA A 257 10.63 -14.26 -9.24
C ALA A 257 10.32 -13.34 -10.45
N PRO A 258 10.40 -13.86 -11.70
CA PRO A 258 10.43 -13.06 -12.92
C PRO A 258 9.18 -12.18 -13.17
N ASP A 259 8.03 -12.54 -12.63
CA ASP A 259 6.77 -11.78 -12.84
C ASP A 259 6.07 -11.38 -11.53
N ALA A 260 6.72 -11.50 -10.36
CA ALA A 260 6.12 -11.07 -9.09
C ALA A 260 5.76 -9.58 -9.10
N VAL A 261 4.70 -9.18 -8.42
CA VAL A 261 4.38 -7.74 -8.25
C VAL A 261 5.34 -7.14 -7.24
N ILE A 262 6.01 -6.05 -7.63
CA ILE A 262 6.95 -5.31 -6.81
C ILE A 262 6.32 -3.96 -6.45
N LEU A 263 6.23 -3.68 -5.15
CA LEU A 263 5.75 -2.43 -4.58
C LEU A 263 6.97 -1.57 -4.22
N VAL A 264 6.96 -0.30 -4.64
CA VAL A 264 8.07 0.64 -4.41
C VAL A 264 7.57 1.84 -3.61
N GLY A 265 8.28 2.15 -2.53
CA GLY A 265 8.05 3.33 -1.71
C GLY A 265 8.10 4.63 -2.52
N THR A 266 7.43 5.67 -2.05
CA THR A 266 7.48 7.02 -2.64
C THR A 266 7.93 8.04 -1.60
N PRO A 267 8.42 9.24 -2.00
CA PRO A 267 8.96 10.20 -1.06
C PRO A 267 7.96 10.63 0.04
N ASN A 268 8.51 11.18 1.11
CA ASN A 268 7.77 11.81 2.22
C ASN A 268 6.81 10.82 2.93
N TRP A 269 7.35 9.68 3.38
CA TRP A 269 6.57 8.59 4.00
C TRP A 269 5.45 8.10 3.06
N CYS A 270 5.80 7.85 1.80
CA CYS A 270 4.89 7.38 0.77
C CYS A 270 3.66 8.28 0.58
N GLN A 271 3.85 9.59 0.53
CA GLN A 271 2.77 10.56 0.25
C GLN A 271 2.88 11.20 -1.14
N GLU A 272 4.04 11.07 -1.79
CA GLU A 272 4.38 11.76 -3.04
C GLU A 272 4.30 10.86 -4.29
N ALA A 273 3.31 9.97 -4.35
CA ALA A 273 3.11 9.04 -5.47
C ALA A 273 2.93 9.71 -6.84
N GLY A 274 2.56 11.00 -6.86
CA GLY A 274 2.54 11.82 -8.08
C GLY A 274 3.92 11.99 -8.74
N GLN A 275 5.01 11.97 -7.97
CA GLN A 275 6.37 12.03 -8.51
C GLN A 275 6.72 10.74 -9.26
N ALA A 276 6.38 9.59 -8.68
CA ALA A 276 6.55 8.29 -9.32
C ALA A 276 5.64 8.08 -10.54
N ALA A 277 4.45 8.68 -10.55
CA ALA A 277 3.57 8.69 -11.72
C ALA A 277 4.09 9.59 -12.86
N ALA A 278 4.83 10.65 -12.54
CA ALA A 278 5.40 11.59 -13.52
C ALA A 278 6.71 11.09 -14.15
N ASP A 279 7.56 10.38 -13.40
CA ASP A 279 8.77 9.74 -13.89
C ASP A 279 8.84 8.25 -13.46
N PRO A 280 7.99 7.37 -14.03
CA PRO A 280 7.93 5.99 -13.62
C PRO A 280 9.24 5.23 -13.85
N ILE A 281 9.45 4.16 -13.06
CA ILE A 281 10.48 3.15 -13.31
C ILE A 281 10.19 2.52 -14.68
N ALA A 282 11.16 2.55 -15.58
CA ALA A 282 11.03 2.08 -16.95
C ALA A 282 11.70 0.72 -17.17
N GLY A 283 11.34 0.02 -18.24
CA GLY A 283 11.94 -1.27 -18.62
C GLY A 283 11.44 -2.50 -17.84
N TYR A 284 10.63 -2.32 -16.80
CA TYR A 284 10.09 -3.40 -15.97
C TYR A 284 8.55 -3.43 -15.98
N GLY A 285 7.98 -4.64 -16.03
CA GLY A 285 6.56 -4.88 -15.76
C GLY A 285 6.30 -5.26 -14.31
N ASN A 286 5.03 -5.30 -13.92
CA ASN A 286 4.56 -5.70 -12.59
C ASN A 286 5.20 -4.88 -11.44
N VAL A 287 5.24 -3.55 -11.61
CA VAL A 287 5.67 -2.58 -10.60
C VAL A 287 4.47 -1.71 -10.20
N MET A 288 4.32 -1.41 -8.92
CA MET A 288 3.34 -0.45 -8.37
C MET A 288 4.03 0.47 -7.35
N TYR A 289 3.46 1.65 -7.14
CA TYR A 289 3.98 2.65 -6.19
C TYR A 289 3.07 2.71 -4.96
N THR A 290 3.65 2.75 -3.76
CA THR A 290 2.86 2.80 -2.52
C THR A 290 2.44 4.22 -2.16
N LEU A 291 1.26 4.33 -1.55
CA LEU A 291 0.72 5.53 -0.92
C LEU A 291 0.28 5.15 0.50
N HIS A 292 0.89 5.75 1.52
CA HIS A 292 0.51 5.56 2.91
C HIS A 292 -0.24 6.79 3.44
N PHE A 293 -1.21 6.56 4.30
CA PHE A 293 -1.97 7.62 4.95
C PHE A 293 -2.45 7.21 6.33
N TYR A 294 -2.57 8.20 7.21
CA TYR A 294 -3.21 8.06 8.51
C TYR A 294 -4.49 8.92 8.50
N ALA A 295 -5.61 8.37 8.95
CA ALA A 295 -6.92 9.04 8.83
C ALA A 295 -6.97 10.42 9.51
N ALA A 296 -6.15 10.65 10.54
CA ALA A 296 -6.08 11.94 11.25
C ALA A 296 -5.28 13.03 10.52
N THR A 297 -4.46 12.69 9.52
CA THR A 297 -3.61 13.66 8.79
C THR A 297 -4.18 14.08 7.44
N ILE A 298 -5.12 13.31 6.87
CA ILE A 298 -5.86 13.73 5.67
C ILE A 298 -6.77 14.91 6.01
N ARG A 299 -6.40 16.10 5.52
CA ARG A 299 -7.36 17.19 5.33
C ARG A 299 -8.03 16.98 3.98
N ALA A 300 -9.35 16.87 3.98
CA ALA A 300 -10.12 17.07 2.76
C ALA A 300 -9.77 18.47 2.20
N ARG A 301 -9.34 18.51 0.94
CA ARG A 301 -9.21 19.73 0.14
C ARG A 301 -10.33 19.75 -0.90
#